data_AF-A0A3N0CQQ4-F1
#
_entry.id   AF-A0A3N0CQQ4-F1
#
_cell.length_a   1.000
_cell.length_b   1.000
_cell.length_c   1.000
_cell.angle_alpha   90.00
_cell.angle_beta   90.00
_cell.angle_gamma   90.00
#
_symmetry.space_group_name_H-M   'P 1'
#
loop_
_entity.id
_entity.type
_entity.pdbx_description
1 polymer ?
#
loop_
_entity_poly.entity_id
_entity_poly.type
_entity_poly.pdbx_seq_one_letter_code
_entity_poly.pdbx_strand_id
1 'polypeptide(L)' 'MAKGKSTPADDKRRARIGRQVSDIVNEIVLATADEDVEVAIDKLHARLQRVNGQTFDRAWAKRAVVTMRRGDVFKIIIK' A
#
# COMPACT_ATOMS: atom_id res chain seq x y z
N MET A 1 -23.31 25.34 -8.43
CA MET A 1 -21.97 24.72 -8.36
C MET A 1 -22.02 23.60 -7.33
N ALA A 2 -22.10 22.34 -7.77
CA ALA A 2 -22.22 21.20 -6.87
C ALA A 2 -20.89 20.95 -6.14
N LYS A 3 -20.80 21.32 -4.85
CA LYS A 3 -19.77 20.80 -3.95
C LYS A 3 -20.10 19.32 -3.71
N GLY A 4 -19.49 18.44 -4.50
CA GLY A 4 -19.57 16.99 -4.29
C GLY A 4 -18.99 16.64 -2.92
N LYS A 5 -19.84 16.56 -1.91
CA LYS A 5 -19.48 16.02 -0.60
C LYS A 5 -19.22 14.53 -0.80
N SER A 6 -17.97 14.10 -0.60
CA SER A 6 -17.65 12.67 -0.49
C SER A 6 -18.63 12.04 0.49
N THR A 7 -19.38 11.04 0.03
CA THR A 7 -20.38 10.40 0.87
C THR A 7 -19.68 9.60 1.98
N PRO A 8 -20.29 9.40 3.16
CA PRO A 8 -19.70 8.58 4.23
C PRO A 8 -19.38 7.13 3.80
N ALA A 9 -19.98 6.65 2.71
CA ALA A 9 -19.65 5.35 2.11
C ALA A 9 -18.29 5.36 1.40
N ASP A 10 -17.93 6.44 0.71
CA ASP A 10 -16.60 6.62 0.10
C ASP A 10 -15.49 6.67 1.16
N ASP A 11 -15.75 7.34 2.28
CA ASP A 11 -14.78 7.48 3.37
C ASP A 11 -14.48 6.11 4.03
N LYS A 12 -15.53 5.33 4.31
CA LYS A 12 -15.39 3.94 4.79
C LYS A 12 -14.65 3.04 3.81
N ARG A 13 -14.91 3.20 2.50
CA ARG A 13 -14.22 2.43 1.45
C ARG A 13 -12.74 2.77 1.40
N ARG A 14 -12.38 4.06 1.42
CA ARG A 14 -10.97 4.52 1.45
C ARG A 14 -10.25 4.01 2.70
N ALA A 15 -10.86 4.12 3.88
CA ALA A 15 -10.29 3.62 5.13
C ALA A 15 -10.04 2.10 5.08
N ARG A 16 -10.98 1.33 4.52
CA ARG A 16 -10.84 -0.13 4.39
C ARG A 16 -9.69 -0.50 3.45
N ILE A 17 -9.60 0.13 2.29
CA ILE A 17 -8.51 -0.13 1.34
C ILE A 17 -7.17 0.30 1.95
N GLY A 18 -7.12 1.44 2.65
CA GLY A 18 -5.92 1.92 3.34
C GLY A 18 -5.40 0.93 4.37
N ARG A 19 -6.30 0.38 5.17
CA ARG A 19 -5.94 -0.66 6.15
C ARG A 19 -5.45 -1.93 5.47
N GLN A 20 -6.13 -2.40 4.43
CA GLN A 20 -5.72 -3.60 3.68
C GLN A 20 -4.33 -3.43 3.05
N VAL A 21 -4.06 -2.27 2.44
CA VAL A 21 -2.75 -1.98 1.84
C VAL A 21 -1.67 -1.90 2.91
N SER A 22 -1.96 -1.28 4.06
CA SER A 22 -1.02 -1.21 5.17
C SER A 22 -0.66 -2.58 5.72
N ASP A 23 -1.66 -3.45 5.85
CA ASP A 23 -1.49 -4.82 6.32
C ASP A 23 -0.60 -5.62 5.36
N ILE A 24 -0.88 -5.54 4.05
CA ILE A 24 -0.08 -6.18 3.00
C ILE A 24 1.37 -5.67 3.01
N VAL A 25 1.58 -4.36 3.08
CA VAL A 25 2.94 -3.78 3.12
C VAL A 25 3.70 -4.29 4.33
N ASN A 26 3.07 -4.29 5.51
CA ASN A 26 3.71 -4.75 6.73
C ASN A 26 4.01 -6.26 6.68
N GLU A 27 3.05 -7.08 6.27
CA GLU A 27 3.21 -8.53 6.09
C GLU A 27 4.40 -8.83 5.16
N ILE A 28 4.44 -8.22 3.98
CA ILE A 28 5.50 -8.49 3.01
C ILE A 28 6.85 -7.98 3.52
N VAL A 29 6.94 -6.77 4.08
CA VAL A 29 8.22 -6.25 4.57
C VAL A 29 8.78 -7.13 5.70
N LEU A 30 7.93 -7.61 6.62
CA LEU A 30 8.33 -8.51 7.69
C LEU A 30 8.71 -9.89 7.18
N ALA A 31 7.88 -10.49 6.30
CA ALA A 31 8.12 -11.82 5.75
C ALA A 31 9.36 -11.89 4.84
N THR A 32 9.80 -10.76 4.32
CA THR A 32 10.96 -10.63 3.43
C THR A 32 12.12 -9.90 4.10
N ALA A 33 12.13 -9.76 5.42
CA ALA A 33 13.16 -8.97 6.13
C ALA A 33 14.60 -9.45 5.83
N ASP A 34 14.80 -10.76 5.75
CA ASP A 34 16.08 -11.41 5.45
C ASP A 34 16.31 -11.66 3.95
N GLU A 35 15.35 -11.32 3.09
CA GLU A 35 15.46 -11.47 1.64
C GLU A 35 15.98 -10.20 0.96
N ASP A 36 16.44 -10.36 -0.28
CA ASP A 36 16.81 -9.27 -1.16
C ASP A 36 15.68 -8.25 -1.32
N VAL A 37 16.05 -6.96 -1.36
CA VAL A 37 15.08 -5.87 -1.45
C VAL A 37 14.25 -5.96 -2.74
N GLU A 38 14.85 -6.40 -3.85
CA GLU A 38 14.14 -6.57 -5.12
C GLU A 38 13.08 -7.69 -5.05
N VAL A 39 13.34 -8.76 -4.27
CA VAL A 39 12.36 -9.84 -4.02
C VAL A 39 11.18 -9.32 -3.21
N ALA A 40 11.44 -8.53 -2.17
CA ALA A 40 10.40 -7.89 -1.37
C ALA A 40 9.52 -6.95 -2.20
N ILE A 41 10.13 -6.17 -3.10
CA ILE A 41 9.43 -5.26 -4.00
C ILE A 41 8.53 -6.02 -4.96
N ASP A 42 9.02 -7.11 -5.55
CA ASP A 42 8.25 -7.91 -6.51
C ASP A 42 7.06 -8.60 -5.83
N LYS A 43 7.30 -9.25 -4.68
CA LYS A 43 6.24 -9.86 -3.85
C LYS A 43 5.19 -8.83 -3.43
N LEU A 44 5.62 -7.65 -2.97
CA LEU A 44 4.71 -6.57 -2.57
C LEU A 44 3.87 -6.10 -3.76
N HIS A 45 4.51 -5.81 -4.89
CA HIS A 45 3.83 -5.37 -6.10
C HIS A 45 2.79 -6.40 -6.56
N ALA A 46 3.16 -7.69 -6.65
CA ALA A 46 2.25 -8.76 -7.03
C ALA A 46 1.05 -8.89 -6.07
N ARG A 47 1.25 -8.69 -4.76
CA ARG A 47 0.18 -8.75 -3.77
C ARG A 47 -0.77 -7.55 -3.87
N LEU A 48 -0.23 -6.36 -4.11
CA LEU A 48 -0.99 -5.12 -4.27
C LEU A 48 -1.83 -5.11 -5.54
N GLN A 49 -1.41 -5.78 -6.62
CA GLN A 49 -2.23 -5.95 -7.83
C GLN A 49 -3.53 -6.72 -7.58
N ARG A 50 -3.64 -7.43 -6.45
CA ARG A 50 -4.88 -8.12 -6.03
C ARG A 50 -5.81 -7.24 -5.20
N VAL A 51 -5.38 -6.03 -4.82
CA VAL A 51 -6.20 -5.10 -4.04
C VAL A 51 -7.20 -4.43 -4.97
N ASN A 52 -8.47 -4.84 -4.86
CA ASN A 52 -9.50 -4.42 -5.80
C ASN A 52 -9.81 -2.91 -5.66
N GLY A 53 -9.72 -2.17 -6.77
CA GLY A 53 -10.01 -0.73 -6.82
C GLY A 53 -8.81 0.20 -6.58
N GLN A 54 -7.58 -0.32 -6.55
CA GLN A 54 -6.36 0.49 -6.66
C GLN A 54 -5.32 -0.18 -7.55
N THR A 55 -4.55 0.63 -8.25
CA THR A 55 -3.38 0.17 -9.02
C THR A 55 -2.15 0.76 -8.36
N PHE A 56 -1.20 -0.10 -8.00
CA PHE A 56 0.06 0.30 -7.40
C PHE A 56 1.19 -0.07 -8.34
N ASP A 57 1.94 0.93 -8.82
CA ASP A 57 3.11 0.68 -9.65
C ASP A 57 4.27 0.10 -8.84
N ARG A 58 5.19 -0.57 -9.52
CA ARG A 58 6.42 -1.10 -8.91
C ARG A 58 7.25 -0.02 -8.20
N ALA A 59 7.26 1.21 -8.72
CA ALA A 59 7.93 2.34 -8.07
C ALA A 59 7.33 2.69 -6.70
N TRP A 60 6.00 2.57 -6.56
CA TRP A 60 5.33 2.75 -5.28
C TRP A 60 5.72 1.65 -4.29
N ALA A 61 5.70 0.38 -4.74
CA ALA A 61 6.13 -0.76 -3.94
C ALA A 61 7.59 -0.62 -3.47
N LYS A 62 8.48 -0.19 -4.37
CA LYS A 62 9.88 0.12 -4.05
C LYS A 62 10.00 1.16 -2.94
N ARG A 63 9.26 2.27 -3.04
CA ARG A 63 9.26 3.29 -2.00
C ARG A 63 8.75 2.74 -0.66
N ALA A 64 7.69 1.94 -0.68
CA ALA A 64 7.13 1.32 0.53
C ALA A 64 8.16 0.44 1.24
N VAL A 65 8.75 -0.52 0.52
CA VAL A 65 9.75 -1.45 1.08
C VAL A 65 10.97 -0.70 1.62
N VAL A 66 11.54 0.22 0.83
CA VAL A 66 12.75 0.95 1.23
C VAL A 66 12.49 1.84 2.45
N THR A 67 11.34 2.50 2.52
CA THR A 67 10.95 3.35 3.67
C THR A 67 10.78 2.50 4.92
N MET A 68 10.03 1.40 4.83
CA MET A 68 9.76 0.53 5.97
C MET A 68 11.03 -0.17 6.48
N ARG A 69 11.92 -0.64 5.58
CA ARG A 69 13.20 -1.26 5.98
C ARG A 69 14.17 -0.28 6.65
N ARG A 70 14.03 1.02 6.40
CA ARG A 70 14.78 2.07 7.12
C ARG A 70 14.21 2.36 8.51
N GLY A 71 13.05 1.79 8.86
CA GLY A 71 12.33 2.11 10.09
C GLY A 71 11.49 3.38 10.01
N ASP A 72 11.34 3.96 8.82
CA ASP A 72 10.54 5.17 8.61
C ASP A 72 9.05 4.84 8.47
N VAL A 73 8.20 5.80 8.86
CA VAL A 73 6.74 5.69 8.70
C VAL A 73 6.36 5.88 7.23
N PHE A 74 5.86 4.83 6.59
CA PHE A 74 5.35 4.90 5.23
C PHE A 74 3.87 5.37 5.20
N LYS A 75 3.62 6.55 4.63
CA LYS A 75 2.26 7.10 4.47
C LYS A 75 1.59 6.57 3.21
N ILE A 76 0.48 5.86 3.37
CA ILE A 76 -0.36 5.37 2.26
C ILE A 76 -1.34 6.48 1.86
N ILE A 77 -1.25 6.92 0.60
CA ILE A 77 -2.14 7.95 0.04
C ILE A 77 -3.02 7.27 -1.01
N ILE A 78 -4.32 7.17 -0.71
CA ILE A 78 -5.32 6.57 -1.61
C ILE A 78 -6.09 7.70 -2.29
N LYS A 79 -6.04 7.74 -3.63
CA LYS A 79 -6.76 8.72 -4.45
C LYS A 79 -8.23 8.33 -4.64
#